data_AF-T1RTW0-F1
#
_entry.id   AF-T1RTW0-F1
#
_cell.length_a   1.000
_cell.length_b   1.000
_cell.length_c   1.000
_cell.angle_alpha   90.00
_cell.angle_beta   90.00
_cell.angle_gamma   90.00
#
_symmetry.space_group_name_H-M   'P 1'
#
loop_
_entity.id
_entity.type
_entity.pdbx_description
1 polymer ?
#
loop_
_entity_poly.entity_id
_entity_poly.type
_entity_poly.pdbx_seq_one_letter_code
_entity_poly.pdbx_strand_id
1 'polypeptide(L)'
;NRKSVEEYKDCYLLKELHHAVISRKDADSKQIYEVLKQIPDSDLFSSAAFGGKDLMFSDSITDLMELPKIMDSFLYLREDYYEAMRALRAGNPPAPPQDGKIEWCTVGHAEQQKCDSLQIPHMECRRASSVEECIQKIMRKEADAIAVDGGQVYIAGKCGLVPVMVEQQICTDAGEASSYYVVAVVRKDSGVTWKPLKG
;
A
#
# COMPACT_ATOMS: atom_id res chain seq x y z
N ASN A 1 27.79 -20.23 1.29
CA ASN A 1 29.22 -19.95 1.58
C ASN A 1 29.31 -18.85 2.63
N ARG A 2 30.29 -18.90 3.54
CA ARG A 2 30.54 -17.83 4.52
C ARG A 2 31.17 -16.63 3.81
N LYS A 3 30.85 -15.41 4.26
CA LYS A 3 31.38 -14.13 3.74
C LYS A 3 31.83 -13.20 4.88
N SER A 4 32.49 -12.10 4.54
CA SER A 4 32.82 -11.04 5.51
C SER A 4 31.55 -10.35 6.04
N VAL A 5 31.62 -9.78 7.24
CA VAL A 5 30.49 -9.04 7.85
C VAL A 5 30.08 -7.83 7.01
N GLU A 6 31.04 -7.17 6.35
CA GLU A 6 30.78 -6.02 5.49
C GLU A 6 29.96 -6.38 4.22
N GLU A 7 29.95 -7.66 3.85
CA GLU A 7 29.21 -8.17 2.69
C GLU A 7 27.77 -8.59 3.06
N TYR A 8 27.24 -8.13 4.19
CA TYR A 8 25.90 -8.49 4.68
C TYR A 8 24.80 -8.19 3.65
N LYS A 9 24.97 -7.19 2.78
CA LYS A 9 24.02 -6.85 1.71
C LYS A 9 23.84 -7.95 0.67
N ASP A 10 24.81 -8.83 0.52
CA ASP A 10 24.79 -9.97 -0.42
C ASP A 10 24.85 -11.32 0.31
N CYS A 11 24.72 -11.33 1.64
CA CYS A 11 24.77 -12.51 2.49
C CYS A 11 23.94 -12.28 3.77
N TYR A 12 22.62 -12.27 3.60
CA TYR A 12 21.64 -12.12 4.67
C TYR A 12 20.60 -13.23 4.58
N LEU A 13 19.94 -13.54 5.71
CA LEU A 13 18.86 -14.53 5.75
C LEU A 13 17.53 -13.95 5.29
N LEU A 14 17.25 -12.72 5.74
CA LEU A 14 16.05 -11.96 5.40
C LEU A 14 16.34 -10.47 5.57
N LYS A 15 15.62 -9.63 4.82
CA LYS A 15 15.58 -8.20 5.06
C LYS A 15 14.44 -7.91 6.03
N GLU A 16 14.78 -7.53 7.26
CA GLU A 16 13.80 -7.21 8.28
C GLU A 16 13.35 -5.74 8.17
N LEU A 17 12.10 -5.48 8.57
CA LEU A 17 11.58 -4.13 8.71
C LEU A 17 12.07 -3.54 10.04
N HIS A 18 12.20 -2.21 10.11
CA HIS A 18 12.56 -1.55 11.35
C HIS A 18 11.49 -1.77 12.44
N HIS A 19 11.80 -1.48 13.69
CA HIS A 19 10.78 -1.46 14.74
C HIS A 19 9.77 -0.33 14.50
N ALA A 20 8.53 -0.52 14.96
CA ALA A 20 7.46 0.47 14.82
C ALA A 20 6.81 0.81 16.17
N VAL A 21 6.38 2.06 16.32
CA VAL A 21 5.51 2.48 17.41
C VAL A 21 4.09 1.99 17.10
N ILE A 22 3.49 1.23 18.02
CA ILE A 22 2.13 0.69 17.87
C ILE A 22 1.21 1.42 18.85
N SER A 23 0.02 1.78 18.37
CA SER A 23 -1.04 2.38 19.19
C SER A 23 -2.39 1.70 18.91
N ARG A 24 -3.42 2.08 19.65
CA ARG A 24 -4.78 1.62 19.37
C ARG A 24 -5.28 2.24 18.06
N LYS A 25 -6.18 1.53 17.36
CA LYS A 25 -6.78 2.01 16.10
C LYS A 25 -7.54 3.35 16.26
N ASP A 26 -8.05 3.63 17.45
CA ASP A 26 -8.78 4.86 17.79
C ASP A 26 -7.90 5.96 18.41
N ALA A 27 -6.60 5.73 18.55
CA ALA A 27 -5.68 6.72 19.08
C ALA A 27 -5.38 7.83 18.06
N ASP A 28 -5.06 9.03 18.54
CA ASP A 28 -4.58 10.12 17.70
C ASP A 28 -3.11 9.87 17.31
N SER A 29 -2.91 9.12 16.22
CA SER A 29 -1.58 8.80 15.69
C SER A 29 -0.78 10.05 15.33
N LYS A 30 -1.45 11.13 14.90
CA LYS A 30 -0.82 12.38 14.52
C LYS A 30 -0.27 13.09 15.75
N GLN A 31 -1.06 13.15 16.82
CA GLN A 31 -0.60 13.71 18.09
C GLN A 31 0.61 12.92 18.63
N ILE A 32 0.58 11.58 18.59
CA ILE A 32 1.73 10.75 19.03
C ILE A 32 2.98 11.11 18.24
N TYR A 33 2.87 11.19 16.91
CA TYR A 33 3.99 11.54 16.04
C TYR A 33 4.51 12.96 16.31
N GLU A 34 3.61 13.95 16.40
CA GLU A 34 3.96 15.34 16.68
C GLU A 34 4.65 15.54 18.04
N VAL A 35 4.25 14.77 19.06
CA VAL A 35 4.91 14.80 20.38
C VAL A 35 6.31 14.20 20.31
N LEU A 36 6.49 13.05 19.67
CA LEU A 36 7.82 12.43 19.51
C LEU A 36 8.76 13.32 18.71
N LYS A 37 8.26 14.04 17.71
CA LYS A 37 9.03 14.99 16.88
C LYS A 37 9.47 16.26 17.59
N GLN A 38 8.98 16.54 18.81
CA GLN A 38 9.48 17.64 19.62
C GLN A 38 10.78 17.30 20.36
N ILE A 39 11.10 16.01 20.49
CA ILE A 39 12.31 15.55 21.17
C ILE A 39 13.47 15.55 20.16
N PRO A 40 14.64 16.11 20.50
CA PRO A 40 15.82 15.99 19.64
C PRO A 40 16.18 14.53 19.36
N ASP A 41 16.43 14.19 18.10
CA ASP A 41 16.76 12.80 17.71
C ASP A 41 17.98 12.26 18.48
N SER A 42 18.96 13.12 18.81
CA SER A 42 20.12 12.77 19.63
C SER A 42 19.75 12.26 21.02
N ASP A 43 18.67 12.79 21.59
CA ASP A 43 18.23 12.48 22.94
C ASP A 43 17.23 11.31 22.90
N LEU A 44 16.41 11.24 21.85
CA LEU A 44 15.40 10.20 21.67
C LEU A 44 16.02 8.83 21.38
N PHE A 45 17.08 8.78 20.59
CA PHE A 45 17.71 7.53 20.17
C PHE A 45 18.95 7.17 20.99
N SER A 46 19.52 8.05 21.82
CA SER A 46 20.74 7.71 22.57
C SER A 46 20.43 7.12 23.96
N SER A 47 20.82 5.86 24.16
CA SER A 47 20.77 5.20 25.48
C SER A 47 21.99 5.47 26.38
N ALA A 48 23.01 6.18 25.87
CA ALA A 48 24.33 6.28 26.51
C ALA A 48 24.29 6.88 27.92
N ALA A 49 23.43 7.88 28.15
CA ALA A 49 23.27 8.54 29.44
C ALA A 49 22.64 7.64 30.53
N PHE A 50 22.00 6.54 30.13
CA PHE A 50 21.20 5.68 31.02
C PHE A 50 21.84 4.33 31.32
N GLY A 51 23.06 4.08 30.83
CA GLY A 51 23.79 2.82 31.09
C GLY A 51 23.18 1.58 30.43
N GLY A 52 22.37 1.77 29.38
CA GLY A 52 21.73 0.70 28.60
C GLY A 52 21.99 0.84 27.11
N LYS A 53 21.37 -0.05 26.32
CA LYS A 53 21.33 -0.01 24.85
C LYS A 53 19.90 -0.18 24.38
N ASP A 54 19.57 0.48 23.27
CA ASP A 54 18.27 0.39 22.61
C ASP A 54 17.08 0.63 23.57
N LEU A 55 17.20 1.62 24.46
CA LEU A 55 16.17 1.99 25.42
C LEU A 55 15.09 2.85 24.74
N MET A 56 13.84 2.37 24.79
CA MET A 56 12.68 2.89 24.05
C MET A 56 12.79 2.73 22.52
N PHE A 57 13.87 3.22 21.92
CA PHE A 57 14.18 3.12 20.50
C PHE A 57 15.58 2.55 20.30
N SER A 58 15.88 2.04 19.11
CA SER A 58 17.24 1.56 18.84
C SER A 58 18.22 2.72 18.69
N ASP A 59 19.42 2.53 19.24
CA ASP A 59 20.52 3.51 19.17
C ASP A 59 21.06 3.73 17.74
N SER A 60 20.65 2.87 16.80
CA SER A 60 21.03 2.94 15.38
C SER A 60 20.10 3.77 14.51
N ILE A 61 18.98 4.23 15.04
CA ILE A 61 17.95 4.99 14.30
C ILE A 61 18.29 6.48 14.31
N THR A 62 18.01 7.16 13.20
CA THR A 62 18.24 8.61 13.06
C THR A 62 16.97 9.41 12.86
N ASP A 63 15.83 8.75 12.59
CA ASP A 63 14.58 9.43 12.27
C ASP A 63 13.36 8.52 12.55
N LEU A 64 12.22 9.15 12.83
CA LEU A 64 10.89 8.52 12.84
C LEU A 64 10.09 9.00 11.64
N MET A 65 9.54 8.06 10.86
CA MET A 65 8.67 8.34 9.72
C MET A 65 7.20 8.08 10.08
N GLU A 66 6.32 9.02 9.77
CA GLU A 66 4.87 8.80 9.87
C GLU A 66 4.40 7.80 8.80
N LEU A 67 3.63 6.79 9.22
CA LEU A 67 3.05 5.81 8.32
C LEU A 67 1.67 6.27 7.82
N PRO A 68 1.26 5.89 6.60
CA PRO A 68 -0.09 6.13 6.12
C PRO A 68 -1.15 5.55 7.07
N LYS A 69 -2.28 6.25 7.27
CA LYS A 69 -3.37 5.80 8.15
C LYS A 69 -3.98 4.44 7.76
N ILE A 70 -3.80 4.05 6.49
CA ILE A 70 -4.25 2.77 5.96
C ILE A 70 -3.40 1.58 6.44
N MET A 71 -2.21 1.84 6.99
CA MET A 71 -1.26 0.83 7.42
C MET A 71 -1.76 0.07 8.66
N ASP A 72 -1.82 -1.25 8.55
CA ASP A 72 -2.03 -2.15 9.70
C ASP A 72 -0.84 -3.11 9.84
N SER A 73 -0.89 -4.02 10.82
CA SER A 73 0.21 -4.95 11.05
C SER A 73 0.50 -5.86 9.85
N PHE A 74 -0.52 -6.23 9.07
CA PHE A 74 -0.34 -7.07 7.88
C PHE A 74 0.35 -6.28 6.77
N LEU A 75 -0.13 -5.07 6.48
CA LEU A 75 0.43 -4.18 5.46
C LEU A 75 1.83 -3.71 5.82
N TYR A 76 2.10 -3.49 7.11
CA TYR A 76 3.41 -3.13 7.62
C TYR A 76 4.41 -4.25 7.42
N LEU A 77 4.09 -5.45 7.95
CA LEU A 77 4.97 -6.61 7.90
C LEU A 77 5.15 -7.16 6.49
N ARG A 78 4.22 -6.85 5.57
CA ARG A 78 4.09 -7.45 4.24
C ARG A 78 3.71 -8.93 4.35
N GLU A 79 3.28 -9.45 3.22
CA GLU A 79 2.72 -10.80 3.15
C GLU A 79 3.74 -11.88 3.53
N ASP A 80 4.95 -11.83 2.98
CA ASP A 80 5.97 -12.86 3.14
C ASP A 80 6.37 -13.05 4.61
N TYR A 81 6.60 -11.95 5.33
CA TYR A 81 6.91 -12.01 6.76
C TYR A 81 5.67 -12.44 7.58
N TYR A 82 4.50 -11.90 7.26
CA TYR A 82 3.28 -12.20 8.00
C TYR A 82 2.89 -13.69 7.89
N GLU A 83 2.96 -14.25 6.69
CA GLU A 83 2.70 -15.68 6.46
C GLU A 83 3.77 -16.57 7.10
N ALA A 84 5.05 -16.17 7.07
CA ALA A 84 6.09 -16.89 7.80
C ALA A 84 5.82 -16.93 9.32
N MET A 85 5.43 -15.79 9.91
CA MET A 85 5.09 -15.70 11.33
C MET A 85 3.83 -16.50 11.69
N ARG A 86 2.82 -16.50 10.81
CA ARG A 86 1.63 -17.34 10.97
C ARG A 86 2.01 -18.82 10.91
N ALA A 87 2.82 -19.22 9.93
CA ALA A 87 3.26 -20.60 9.75
C ALA A 87 4.07 -21.12 10.95
N LEU A 88 4.93 -20.28 11.52
CA LEU A 88 5.66 -20.60 12.75
C LEU A 88 4.74 -20.83 13.95
N ARG A 89 3.61 -20.10 14.04
CA ARG A 89 2.66 -20.22 15.16
C ARG A 89 1.63 -21.33 14.99
N ALA A 90 1.08 -21.48 13.79
CA ALA A 90 -0.09 -22.30 13.50
C ALA A 90 0.20 -23.50 12.59
N GLY A 91 1.45 -23.65 12.12
CA GLY A 91 1.82 -24.61 11.08
C GLY A 91 1.63 -24.06 9.67
N ASN A 92 2.25 -24.72 8.69
CA ASN A 92 2.19 -24.28 7.29
C ASN A 92 0.73 -24.27 6.78
N PRO A 93 0.30 -23.19 6.09
CA PRO A 93 -1.02 -23.18 5.47
C PRO A 93 -1.11 -24.27 4.40
N PRO A 94 -2.33 -24.78 4.10
CA PRO A 94 -2.53 -25.65 2.96
C PRO A 94 -2.10 -24.94 1.67
N ALA A 95 -1.61 -25.71 0.69
CA ALA A 95 -1.24 -25.17 -0.60
C ALA A 95 -2.43 -24.42 -1.23
N PRO A 96 -2.21 -23.27 -1.89
CA PRO A 96 -3.26 -22.56 -2.60
C PRO A 96 -3.94 -23.49 -3.61
N PRO A 97 -5.27 -23.39 -3.81
CA PRO A 97 -5.96 -24.13 -4.86
C PRO A 97 -5.34 -23.82 -6.22
N GLN A 98 -4.98 -24.86 -6.97
CA GLN A 98 -4.32 -24.76 -8.29
C GLN A 98 -5.29 -24.38 -9.43
N ASP A 99 -6.58 -24.34 -9.15
CA ASP A 99 -7.66 -24.02 -10.11
C ASP A 99 -7.99 -22.51 -10.15
N GLY A 100 -7.02 -21.67 -9.77
CA GLY A 100 -7.19 -20.28 -9.34
C GLY A 100 -8.03 -19.44 -10.30
N LYS A 101 -9.27 -19.14 -9.89
CA LYS A 101 -10.07 -18.09 -10.52
C LYS A 101 -9.52 -16.74 -10.08
N ILE A 102 -9.56 -15.77 -10.99
CA ILE A 102 -9.19 -14.39 -10.71
C ILE A 102 -10.31 -13.75 -9.88
N GLU A 103 -9.99 -13.32 -8.67
CA GLU A 103 -10.88 -12.58 -7.78
C GLU A 103 -10.86 -11.09 -8.15
N TRP A 104 -11.75 -10.66 -9.03
CA TRP A 104 -11.86 -9.28 -9.49
C TRP A 104 -12.56 -8.40 -8.45
N CYS A 105 -11.86 -7.36 -7.98
CA CYS A 105 -12.41 -6.44 -6.99
C CYS A 105 -13.30 -5.37 -7.63
N THR A 106 -14.50 -5.19 -7.08
CA THR A 106 -15.48 -4.19 -7.54
C THR A 106 -15.78 -3.17 -6.46
N VAL A 107 -15.99 -1.92 -6.84
CA VAL A 107 -16.29 -0.83 -5.91
C VAL A 107 -17.80 -0.54 -5.93
N GLY A 108 -18.45 -0.86 -4.81
CA GLY A 108 -19.88 -0.62 -4.64
C GLY A 108 -20.78 -1.63 -5.37
N HIS A 109 -22.08 -1.41 -5.26
CA HIS A 109 -23.09 -2.39 -5.70
C HIS A 109 -23.23 -2.47 -7.22
N ALA A 110 -23.16 -1.34 -7.92
CA ALA A 110 -23.36 -1.28 -9.36
C ALA A 110 -22.27 -2.05 -10.13
N GLU A 111 -21.01 -1.92 -9.70
CA GLU A 111 -19.90 -2.65 -10.31
C GLU A 111 -19.98 -4.15 -10.03
N GLN A 112 -20.34 -4.54 -8.80
CA GLN A 112 -20.56 -5.95 -8.45
C GLN A 112 -21.62 -6.58 -9.35
N GLN A 113 -22.78 -5.93 -9.51
CA GLN A 113 -23.85 -6.43 -10.38
C GLN A 113 -23.41 -6.56 -11.84
N LYS A 114 -22.66 -5.58 -12.35
CA LYS A 114 -22.08 -5.64 -13.70
C LYS A 114 -21.11 -6.82 -13.81
N CYS A 115 -20.20 -6.98 -12.86
CA CYS A 115 -19.21 -8.06 -12.83
C CYS A 115 -19.86 -9.44 -12.82
N ASP A 116 -20.85 -9.66 -11.94
CA ASP A 116 -21.59 -10.92 -11.83
C ASP A 116 -22.35 -11.26 -13.13
N SER A 117 -22.86 -10.24 -13.82
CA SER A 117 -23.60 -10.42 -15.08
C SER A 117 -22.73 -10.86 -16.26
N LEU A 118 -21.42 -10.59 -16.22
CA LEU A 118 -20.51 -10.92 -17.32
C LEU A 118 -20.18 -12.42 -17.40
N GLN A 119 -20.43 -13.18 -16.32
CA GLN A 119 -20.21 -14.64 -16.24
C GLN A 119 -18.87 -15.08 -16.85
N ILE A 120 -17.79 -14.33 -16.57
CA ILE A 120 -16.48 -14.57 -17.19
C ILE A 120 -15.92 -15.90 -16.64
N PRO A 121 -15.57 -16.87 -17.49
CA PRO A 121 -14.92 -18.09 -17.05
C PRO A 121 -13.63 -17.77 -16.29
N HIS A 122 -13.39 -18.47 -15.18
CA HIS A 122 -12.23 -18.25 -14.31
C HIS A 122 -12.14 -16.86 -13.66
N MET A 123 -13.26 -16.15 -13.48
CA MET A 123 -13.32 -14.91 -12.71
C MET A 123 -14.43 -14.96 -11.66
N GLU A 124 -14.15 -14.51 -10.44
CA GLU A 124 -15.12 -14.27 -9.38
C GLU A 124 -15.06 -12.80 -8.94
N CYS A 125 -16.18 -12.25 -8.49
CA CYS A 125 -16.31 -10.83 -8.19
C CYS A 125 -16.34 -10.59 -6.68
N ARG A 126 -15.44 -9.74 -6.19
CA ARG A 126 -15.32 -9.36 -4.77
C ARG A 126 -15.64 -7.90 -4.55
N ARG A 127 -16.75 -7.63 -3.89
CA ARG A 127 -17.16 -6.26 -3.57
C ARG A 127 -16.33 -5.65 -2.44
N ALA A 128 -15.94 -4.40 -2.62
CA ALA A 128 -15.46 -3.49 -1.59
C ALA A 128 -16.32 -2.21 -1.56
N SER A 129 -16.15 -1.41 -0.51
CA SER A 129 -16.82 -0.11 -0.34
C SER A 129 -16.06 1.06 -0.99
N SER A 130 -14.77 0.89 -1.27
CA SER A 130 -13.87 1.91 -1.81
C SER A 130 -12.73 1.28 -2.61
N VAL A 131 -12.03 2.09 -3.41
CA VAL A 131 -10.82 1.67 -4.13
C VAL A 131 -9.73 1.28 -3.13
N GLU A 132 -9.60 2.02 -2.04
CA GLU A 132 -8.64 1.78 -0.97
C GLU A 132 -8.86 0.42 -0.31
N GLU A 133 -10.11 0.04 -0.03
CA GLU A 133 -10.44 -1.28 0.49
C GLU A 133 -10.12 -2.39 -0.53
N CYS A 134 -10.36 -2.16 -1.83
CA CYS A 134 -9.93 -3.11 -2.86
C CYS A 134 -8.40 -3.28 -2.92
N ILE A 135 -7.63 -2.20 -2.83
CA ILE A 135 -6.15 -2.28 -2.75
C ILE A 135 -5.74 -3.11 -1.54
N GLN A 136 -6.37 -2.92 -0.37
CA GLN A 136 -6.10 -3.74 0.81
C GLN A 136 -6.43 -5.22 0.60
N LYS A 137 -7.56 -5.52 -0.05
CA LYS A 137 -7.96 -6.90 -0.37
C LYS A 137 -6.94 -7.56 -1.30
N ILE A 138 -6.44 -6.84 -2.30
CA ILE A 138 -5.40 -7.34 -3.20
C ILE A 138 -4.10 -7.64 -2.45
N MET A 139 -3.65 -6.71 -1.61
CA MET A 139 -2.46 -6.92 -0.78
C MET A 139 -2.60 -8.13 0.16
N ARG A 140 -3.83 -8.48 0.56
CA ARG A 140 -4.16 -9.63 1.42
C ARG A 140 -4.46 -10.93 0.67
N LYS A 141 -4.39 -10.93 -0.67
CA LYS A 141 -4.86 -12.04 -1.52
C LYS A 141 -6.33 -12.43 -1.30
N GLU A 142 -7.16 -11.48 -0.88
CA GLU A 142 -8.62 -11.61 -0.87
C GLU A 142 -9.25 -11.18 -2.21
N ALA A 143 -8.45 -10.53 -3.06
CA ALA A 143 -8.74 -10.18 -4.44
C ALA A 143 -7.42 -10.20 -5.24
N ASP A 144 -7.50 -10.21 -6.56
CA ASP A 144 -6.33 -10.30 -7.45
C ASP A 144 -6.13 -9.03 -8.28
N ALA A 145 -7.21 -8.35 -8.68
CA ALA A 145 -7.14 -7.21 -9.59
C ALA A 145 -8.28 -6.20 -9.38
N ILE A 146 -8.05 -4.96 -9.82
CA ILE A 146 -9.03 -3.87 -9.92
C ILE A 146 -8.65 -2.95 -11.07
N ALA A 147 -9.64 -2.37 -11.77
CA ALA A 147 -9.42 -1.26 -12.70
C ALA A 147 -9.53 0.08 -11.94
N VAL A 148 -8.53 0.96 -12.10
CA VAL A 148 -8.42 2.22 -11.36
C VAL A 148 -7.87 3.34 -12.24
N ASP A 149 -8.12 4.59 -11.86
CA ASP A 149 -7.55 5.77 -12.53
C ASP A 149 -6.05 5.96 -12.21
N GLY A 150 -5.39 6.85 -12.97
CA GLY A 150 -3.95 7.10 -12.85
C GLY A 150 -3.49 7.61 -11.48
N GLY A 151 -4.34 8.34 -10.74
CA GLY A 151 -4.02 8.77 -9.37
C GLY A 151 -3.99 7.59 -8.40
N GLN A 152 -4.92 6.66 -8.56
CA GLN A 152 -4.98 5.44 -7.78
C GLN A 152 -3.88 4.44 -8.16
N VAL A 153 -3.42 4.41 -9.42
CA VAL A 153 -2.21 3.68 -9.84
C VAL A 153 -0.99 4.13 -9.04
N TYR A 154 -0.82 5.44 -8.81
CA TYR A 154 0.28 5.96 -8.00
C TYR A 154 0.23 5.43 -6.56
N ILE A 155 -0.96 5.42 -5.95
CA ILE A 155 -1.17 4.92 -4.58
C ILE A 155 -0.87 3.42 -4.52
N ALA A 156 -1.45 2.63 -5.42
CA ALA A 156 -1.24 1.19 -5.51
C ALA A 156 0.26 0.83 -5.70
N GLY A 157 0.99 1.62 -6.50
CA GLY A 157 2.43 1.45 -6.68
C GLY A 157 3.24 1.64 -5.40
N LYS A 158 2.85 2.58 -4.52
CA LYS A 158 3.47 2.75 -3.20
C LYS A 158 3.21 1.58 -2.26
N CYS A 159 2.13 0.85 -2.49
CA CYS A 159 1.79 -0.39 -1.80
C CYS A 159 2.51 -1.63 -2.37
N GLY A 160 3.33 -1.48 -3.43
CA GLY A 160 4.05 -2.58 -4.07
C GLY A 160 3.23 -3.35 -5.11
N LEU A 161 2.04 -2.86 -5.45
CA LEU A 161 1.26 -3.38 -6.59
C LEU A 161 1.83 -2.83 -7.89
N VAL A 162 1.59 -3.54 -8.99
CA VAL A 162 2.08 -3.18 -10.31
C VAL A 162 0.93 -3.07 -11.32
N PRO A 163 0.95 -2.11 -12.25
CA PRO A 163 -0.02 -2.07 -13.33
C PRO A 163 0.20 -3.24 -14.30
N VAL A 164 -0.87 -3.95 -14.66
CA VAL A 164 -0.81 -5.12 -15.55
C VAL A 164 -1.30 -4.80 -16.97
N MET A 165 -2.30 -3.92 -17.09
CA MET A 165 -2.90 -3.50 -18.35
C MET A 165 -3.47 -2.08 -18.23
N VAL A 166 -3.78 -1.44 -19.36
CA VAL A 166 -4.33 -0.08 -19.43
C VAL A 166 -5.58 -0.06 -20.31
N GLU A 167 -6.57 0.77 -19.95
CA GLU A 167 -7.70 1.05 -20.82
C GLU A 167 -7.23 1.82 -22.06
N GLN A 168 -7.53 1.31 -23.25
CA GLN A 168 -7.08 1.91 -24.52
C GLN A 168 -8.25 2.53 -25.27
N GLN A 169 -8.23 3.85 -25.48
CA GLN A 169 -9.37 4.55 -26.07
C GLN A 169 -9.42 4.49 -27.61
N ILE A 170 -8.29 4.58 -28.33
CA ILE A 170 -8.18 4.37 -29.81
C ILE A 170 -6.74 3.98 -30.17
N CYS A 171 -6.52 2.97 -31.03
CA CYS A 171 -5.22 2.59 -31.56
C CYS A 171 -4.78 3.55 -32.68
N THR A 172 -4.22 4.72 -32.37
CA THR A 172 -3.57 5.55 -33.41
C THR A 172 -2.08 5.26 -33.57
N ASP A 173 -1.39 4.75 -32.55
CA ASP A 173 0.00 4.32 -32.67
C ASP A 173 0.27 3.10 -31.78
N ALA A 174 0.76 2.02 -32.39
CA ALA A 174 1.08 0.77 -31.70
C ALA A 174 2.34 0.96 -30.83
N GLY A 175 2.18 1.30 -29.56
CA GLY A 175 3.28 1.32 -28.59
C GLY A 175 3.11 2.27 -27.41
N GLU A 176 2.17 3.22 -27.46
CA GLU A 176 1.95 4.18 -26.38
C GLU A 176 0.58 3.98 -25.72
N ALA A 177 0.55 3.94 -24.39
CA ALA A 177 -0.69 3.83 -23.62
C ALA A 177 -1.59 5.04 -23.92
N SER A 178 -2.90 4.82 -24.12
CA SER A 178 -3.77 5.97 -24.41
C SER A 178 -3.84 6.90 -23.21
N SER A 179 -3.65 8.19 -23.48
CA SER A 179 -3.81 9.28 -22.51
C SER A 179 -5.09 10.05 -22.79
N TYR A 180 -5.63 10.71 -21.77
CA TYR A 180 -6.78 11.60 -21.91
C TYR A 180 -6.42 13.03 -21.46
N TYR A 181 -7.12 14.01 -22.03
CA TYR A 181 -6.92 15.42 -21.68
C TYR A 181 -7.72 15.80 -20.44
N VAL A 182 -7.05 16.40 -19.45
CA VAL A 182 -7.71 17.02 -18.30
C VAL A 182 -8.17 18.42 -18.69
N VAL A 183 -9.47 18.68 -18.59
CA VAL A 183 -10.09 19.94 -19.01
C VAL A 183 -10.97 20.54 -17.93
N ALA A 184 -11.05 21.88 -17.87
CA ALA A 184 -12.01 22.61 -17.06
C ALA A 184 -13.10 23.19 -17.97
N VAL A 185 -14.35 22.77 -17.78
CA VAL A 185 -15.48 23.17 -18.63
C VAL A 185 -16.27 24.27 -17.95
N VAL A 186 -16.50 25.38 -18.65
CA VAL A 186 -17.31 26.51 -18.19
C VAL A 186 -18.43 26.80 -19.18
N ARG A 187 -19.51 27.43 -18.72
CA ARG A 187 -20.57 27.89 -19.63
C ARG A 187 -20.02 28.95 -20.57
N LYS A 188 -20.45 28.90 -21.83
CA LYS A 188 -20.21 29.97 -22.80
C LYS A 188 -20.74 31.29 -22.20
N ASP A 189 -19.95 32.35 -22.35
CA ASP A 189 -20.27 33.70 -21.85
C ASP A 189 -20.32 33.84 -20.31
N SER A 190 -19.76 32.87 -19.55
CA SER A 190 -19.68 32.97 -18.09
C SER A 190 -18.66 34.00 -17.58
N GLY A 191 -17.77 34.51 -18.43
CA GLY A 191 -16.67 35.40 -18.04
C GLY A 191 -15.60 34.76 -17.16
N VAL A 192 -15.74 33.47 -16.83
CA VAL A 192 -14.80 32.71 -16.00
C VAL A 192 -13.51 32.45 -16.78
N THR A 193 -12.37 32.76 -16.16
CA THR A 193 -11.04 32.40 -16.67
C THR A 193 -10.28 31.62 -15.61
N TRP A 194 -9.11 31.06 -15.92
CA TRP A 194 -8.32 30.26 -14.97
C TRP A 194 -7.91 31.06 -13.71
N LYS A 195 -7.50 32.32 -13.88
CA LYS A 195 -6.99 33.18 -12.79
C LYS A 195 -8.00 33.43 -11.66
N PRO A 196 -9.28 33.77 -11.92
CA PRO A 196 -10.31 33.98 -10.90
C PRO A 196 -11.02 32.70 -10.42
N LEU A 197 -10.49 31.50 -10.67
CA LEU A 197 -11.14 30.26 -10.19
C LEU A 197 -11.10 30.08 -8.67
N LYS A 198 -10.18 30.77 -7.99
CA LYS A 198 -10.15 30.81 -6.53
C LYS A 198 -11.28 31.73 -6.05
N GLY A 199 -12.30 31.12 -5.45
CA GLY A 199 -13.42 31.83 -4.82
C GLY A 199 -13.01 32.69 -3.64
#